data_AF-A0A939UZ18-F1
#
_entry.id   AF-A0A939UZ18-F1
#
_cell.length_a   1.000
_cell.length_b   1.000
_cell.length_c   1.000
_cell.angle_alpha   90.00
_cell.angle_beta   90.00
_cell.angle_gamma   90.00
#
_symmetry.space_group_name_H-M   'P 1'
#
loop_
_entity.id
_entity.type
_entity.pdbx_description
1 polymer ?
#
loop_
_entity_poly.entity_id
_entity_poly.type
_entity_poly.pdbx_seq_one_letter_code
_entity_poly.pdbx_strand_id
1 'polypeptide(L)'
;MATKEPGYVYILTNPSFREDWVKIGKSSRPVDIRSKELDNTAVPLPFEVFATMKTVKYNEAEKLVHRYIERFTNLRIRNNREFFNIKPEEALEIFNDVAMVLEDA
;
A
#
# COMPACT_ATOMS: atom_id res chain seq x y z
N MET A 1 -10.08 -25.15 12.25
CA MET A 1 -10.39 -23.98 11.41
C MET A 1 -9.16 -23.10 11.42
N ALA A 2 -8.53 -22.83 10.28
CA ALA A 2 -7.35 -21.96 10.25
C ALA A 2 -7.80 -20.53 10.60
N THR A 3 -7.41 -20.05 11.77
CA THR A 3 -7.56 -18.65 12.15
C THR A 3 -6.75 -17.83 11.15
N LYS A 4 -7.43 -17.11 10.25
CA LYS A 4 -6.74 -16.20 9.33
C LYS A 4 -6.18 -15.06 10.15
N GLU A 5 -4.87 -15.03 10.32
CA GLU A 5 -4.21 -13.93 11.02
C GLU A 5 -4.38 -12.63 10.19
N PRO A 6 -4.75 -11.52 10.84
CA PRO A 6 -4.88 -10.24 10.15
C PRO A 6 -3.51 -9.79 9.64
N GLY A 7 -3.49 -9.32 8.39
CA GLY A 7 -2.34 -8.67 7.79
C GLY A 7 -2.58 -7.17 7.62
N TYR A 8 -1.65 -6.53 6.94
CA TYR A 8 -1.61 -5.10 6.71
C TYR A 8 -1.42 -4.81 5.22
N VAL A 9 -2.16 -3.84 4.71
CA VAL A 9 -1.88 -3.15 3.45
C VAL A 9 -1.42 -1.74 3.82
N TYR A 10 -0.44 -1.19 3.12
CA TYR A 10 0.15 0.09 3.49
C TYR A 10 0.50 0.94 2.27
N ILE A 11 0.49 2.25 2.50
CA ILE A 11 0.94 3.29 1.58
C ILE A 11 2.23 3.85 2.16
N LEU A 12 3.30 3.80 1.37
CA LEU A 12 4.58 4.39 1.71
C LEU A 12 4.88 5.57 0.79
N THR A 13 5.31 6.66 1.39
CA THR A 13 5.89 7.82 0.72
C THR A 13 7.40 7.86 0.97
N ASN A 14 8.13 8.56 0.12
CA ASN A 14 9.56 8.77 0.31
C ASN A 14 9.91 10.18 -0.15
N PRO A 15 10.54 11.01 0.70
CA PRO A 15 10.89 12.39 0.31
C PRO A 15 11.91 12.47 -0.85
N SER A 16 12.61 11.38 -1.17
CA SER A 16 13.49 11.30 -2.35
C SER A 16 12.73 11.12 -3.67
N PHE A 17 11.45 10.74 -3.60
CA PHE A 17 10.60 10.60 -4.77
C PHE A 17 9.78 11.86 -4.99
N ARG A 18 9.11 11.91 -6.14
CA ARG A 18 8.16 12.99 -6.40
C ARG A 18 6.99 12.89 -5.41
N GLU A 19 6.37 14.02 -5.11
CA GLU A 19 5.27 14.14 -4.14
C GLU A 19 4.04 13.31 -4.53
N ASP A 20 3.90 13.02 -5.83
CA ASP A 20 2.87 12.21 -6.45
C ASP A 20 3.25 10.72 -6.56
N TRP A 21 4.37 10.28 -5.98
CA TRP A 21 4.81 8.88 -6.06
C TRP A 21 4.62 8.14 -4.74
N VAL A 22 3.77 7.12 -4.79
CA VAL A 22 3.51 6.26 -3.63
C VAL A 22 3.83 4.81 -3.95
N LYS A 23 4.29 4.08 -2.94
CA LYS A 23 4.41 2.62 -2.96
C LYS A 23 3.26 2.03 -2.17
N ILE A 24 2.51 1.13 -2.78
CA ILE A 24 1.42 0.42 -2.09
C ILE A 24 1.79 -1.05 -2.00
N GLY A 25 1.88 -1.57 -0.78
CA GLY A 25 2.29 -2.94 -0.54
C GLY A 25 1.47 -3.60 0.55
N LYS A 26 1.79 -4.87 0.81
CA LYS A 26 1.15 -5.65 1.88
C LYS A 26 2.16 -6.44 2.71
N SER A 27 1.71 -6.91 3.86
CA SER A 27 2.46 -7.73 4.79
C SER A 27 1.53 -8.56 5.66
N SER A 28 1.91 -9.80 5.97
CA SER A 28 1.30 -10.55 7.07
C SER A 28 1.83 -10.10 8.44
N ARG A 29 2.99 -9.43 8.47
CA ARG A 29 3.67 -8.94 9.68
C ARG A 29 3.42 -7.43 9.88
N PRO A 30 3.56 -6.90 11.11
CA PRO A 30 3.41 -5.47 11.38
C PRO A 30 4.24 -4.60 10.44
N VAL A 31 3.65 -3.49 9.99
CA VAL A 31 4.26 -2.57 9.00
C VAL A 31 5.57 -1.97 9.51
N ASP A 32 5.70 -1.70 10.81
CA ASP A 32 6.93 -1.13 11.40
C ASP A 32 8.17 -2.01 11.15
N ILE A 33 7.99 -3.33 11.19
CA ILE A 33 9.06 -4.29 10.93
C ILE A 33 9.42 -4.28 9.45
N ARG A 34 8.41 -4.26 8.56
CA ARG A 34 8.65 -4.32 7.11
C ARG A 34 9.16 -3.00 6.53
N SER A 35 8.78 -1.86 7.11
CA SER A 35 9.33 -0.55 6.75
C SER A 35 10.83 -0.50 7.04
N LYS A 36 11.29 -1.08 8.16
CA LYS A 36 12.71 -1.22 8.49
C LYS A 36 13.43 -2.25 7.61
N GLU A 37 12.78 -3.33 7.16
CA GLU A 37 13.37 -4.26 6.19
C GLU A 37 13.49 -3.66 4.77
N LEU A 38 12.64 -2.68 4.44
CA LEU A 38 12.68 -1.93 3.18
C LEU A 38 13.74 -0.81 3.18
N ASP A 39 14.37 -0.53 4.33
CA ASP A 39 15.57 0.31 4.47
C ASP A 39 16.80 -0.44 3.91
N ASN A 40 16.77 -0.63 2.59
CA ASN A 40 17.89 -1.16 1.82
C ASN A 40 18.54 -0.02 1.04
N THR A 41 19.80 -0.20 0.63
CA THR A 41 20.60 0.77 -0.15
C THR A 41 20.01 1.18 -1.51
N ALA A 42 18.82 0.68 -1.85
CA ALA A 42 18.10 0.94 -3.08
C ALA A 42 17.36 2.29 -3.10
N VAL A 43 17.20 2.98 -1.95
CA VAL A 43 16.57 4.31 -1.88
C VAL A 43 17.41 5.29 -1.03
N PRO A 44 17.43 6.60 -1.35
CA PRO A 44 18.32 7.56 -0.69
C PRO A 44 17.85 8.01 0.70
N LEU A 45 16.53 8.02 0.92
CA LEU A 45 15.88 8.34 2.19
C LEU A 45 14.97 7.17 2.61
N PRO A 46 14.68 7.01 3.91
CA PRO A 46 13.78 5.96 4.37
C PRO A 46 12.35 6.19 3.87
N PHE A 47 11.59 5.10 3.78
CA PHE A 47 10.15 5.18 3.53
C PHE A 47 9.41 5.62 4.77
N GLU A 48 8.41 6.48 4.58
CA GLU A 48 7.48 6.91 5.61
C GLU A 48 6.13 6.24 5.40
N VAL A 49 5.52 5.79 6.48
CA VAL A 49 4.20 5.17 6.44
C VAL A 49 3.15 6.28 6.40
N PHE A 50 2.49 6.43 5.26
CA PHE A 50 1.41 7.41 5.12
C PHE A 50 0.09 6.85 5.69
N ALA A 51 -0.25 5.61 5.36
CA ALA A 51 -1.46 4.95 5.83
C ALA A 51 -1.31 3.43 5.89
N THR A 52 -2.07 2.80 6.78
CA THR A 52 -2.14 1.34 6.91
C THR A 52 -3.58 0.88 7.11
N MET A 53 -3.96 -0.18 6.41
CA MET A 53 -5.23 -0.88 6.59
C MET A 53 -4.95 -2.28 7.14
N LYS A 54 -5.64 -2.68 8.19
CA LYS A 54 -5.48 -4.00 8.82
C LYS A 54 -6.69 -4.86 8.49
N THR A 55 -6.49 -6.02 7.88
CA THR A 55 -7.60 -6.91 7.52
C THR A 55 -7.13 -8.36 7.39
N VAL A 56 -7.99 -9.33 7.72
CA VAL A 56 -7.73 -10.76 7.43
C VAL A 56 -7.72 -11.08 5.93
N LYS A 57 -8.24 -10.16 5.10
CA LYS A 57 -8.29 -10.26 3.63
C LYS A 57 -7.26 -9.35 2.95
N TYR A 58 -6.14 -9.02 3.61
CA TYR A 58 -5.12 -8.09 3.09
C TYR A 58 -4.59 -8.44 1.70
N ASN A 59 -4.57 -9.73 1.33
CA ASN A 59 -4.20 -10.17 -0.02
C ASN A 59 -5.19 -9.73 -1.10
N GLU A 60 -6.49 -9.76 -0.79
CA GLU A 60 -7.54 -9.34 -1.71
C GLU A 60 -7.69 -7.82 -1.69
N ALA A 61 -7.53 -7.21 -0.50
CA ALA A 61 -7.55 -5.77 -0.33
C ALA A 61 -6.49 -5.06 -1.19
N GLU A 62 -5.24 -5.54 -1.16
CA GLU A 62 -4.16 -4.98 -1.99
C GLU A 62 -4.45 -5.11 -3.50
N LYS A 63 -4.91 -6.27 -3.97
CA LYS A 63 -5.31 -6.45 -5.37
C LYS A 63 -6.45 -5.53 -5.77
N LEU A 64 -7.42 -5.32 -4.89
CA LEU A 64 -8.53 -4.40 -5.12
C LEU A 64 -8.00 -2.98 -5.25
N VAL A 65 -7.18 -2.52 -4.31
CA VAL A 65 -6.55 -1.20 -4.37
C VAL A 65 -5.77 -1.01 -5.67
N HIS A 66 -4.92 -1.96 -6.05
CA HIS A 66 -4.15 -1.88 -7.30
C HIS A 66 -5.07 -1.79 -8.52
N ARG A 67 -6.12 -2.62 -8.58
CA ARG A 67 -7.10 -2.60 -9.67
C ARG A 67 -7.87 -1.27 -9.72
N TYR A 68 -8.25 -0.71 -8.57
CA TYR A 68 -8.88 0.60 -8.50
C TYR A 68 -7.95 1.66 -9.07
N ILE A 69 -6.70 1.73 -8.60
CA ILE A 69 -5.74 2.71 -9.11
C ILE A 69 -5.48 2.54 -10.61
N GLU A 70 -5.25 1.31 -11.08
CA GLU A 70 -5.04 1.03 -12.51
C GLU A 70 -6.25 1.43 -13.35
N ARG A 71 -7.47 1.15 -12.90
CA ARG A 71 -8.70 1.46 -13.64
C ARG A 71 -9.02 2.96 -13.69
N PHE A 72 -8.80 3.67 -12.58
CA PHE A 72 -9.17 5.08 -12.48
C PHE A 72 -8.11 6.00 -13.08
N THR A 73 -6.85 5.59 -13.09
CA THR A 73 -5.77 6.52 -13.40
C THR A 73 -4.72 5.99 -14.37
N ASN A 74 -4.58 4.67 -14.57
CA ASN A 74 -3.51 4.08 -15.39
C ASN A 74 -2.09 4.62 -15.03
N LEU A 75 -1.90 5.07 -13.78
CA LEU A 75 -0.72 5.78 -13.27
C LEU A 75 0.37 4.84 -12.75
N ARG A 76 0.34 3.56 -13.12
CA ARG A 76 1.36 2.60 -12.70
C ARG A 76 2.68 2.92 -13.41
N ILE A 77 3.70 3.29 -12.64
CA ILE A 77 4.98 3.75 -13.19
C ILE A 77 5.72 2.62 -13.90
N ARG A 78 5.62 1.39 -13.37
CA ARG A 78 6.12 0.16 -13.99
C ARG A 78 5.21 -1.01 -13.65
N ASN A 79 4.80 -1.77 -14.67
CA ASN A 79 3.93 -2.95 -14.52
C ASN A 79 4.50 -4.05 -13.61
N ASN A 80 5.82 -4.12 -13.45
CA ASN A 80 6.48 -5.09 -12.58
C ASN A 80 6.83 -4.54 -11.19
N ARG A 81 6.32 -3.36 -10.82
CA ARG A 81 6.52 -2.77 -9.50
C ARG A 81 5.21 -2.21 -8.94
N GLU A 82 5.17 -2.06 -7.64
CA GLU A 82 4.01 -1.55 -6.89
C GLU A 82 4.15 -0.05 -6.62
N PHE A 83 4.65 0.72 -7.60
CA PHE A 83 4.77 2.17 -7.53
C PHE A 83 3.73 2.82 -8.44
N PHE A 84 3.02 3.77 -7.88
CA PHE A 84 1.91 4.45 -8.50
C PHE A 84 2.16 5.96 -8.46
N ASN A 85 1.89 6.62 -9.58
CA ASN A 85 1.95 8.07 -9.67
C ASN A 85 0.61 8.67 -9.21
N ILE A 86 0.28 8.53 -7.93
CA ILE A 86 -0.95 9.05 -7.34
C ILE A 86 -0.60 9.76 -6.03
N LYS A 87 -1.29 10.86 -5.72
CA LYS A 87 -1.12 11.54 -4.45
C LYS A 87 -1.46 10.61 -3.28
N PRO A 88 -0.74 10.69 -2.16
CA PRO A 88 -1.01 9.84 -1.01
C PRO A 88 -2.41 10.02 -0.43
N GLU A 89 -2.98 11.22 -0.55
CA GLU A 89 -4.35 11.57 -0.15
C GLU A 89 -5.39 10.78 -0.97
N GLU A 90 -5.27 10.78 -2.30
CA GLU A 90 -6.16 10.03 -3.20
C GLU A 90 -6.02 8.52 -2.99
N ALA A 91 -4.79 8.04 -2.74
CA ALA A 91 -4.55 6.64 -2.42
C ALA A 91 -5.20 6.23 -1.07
N LEU A 92 -5.28 7.16 -0.12
CA LEU A 92 -5.97 6.96 1.16
C LEU A 92 -7.49 6.90 0.95
N GLU A 93 -8.07 7.72 0.07
CA GLU A 93 -9.50 7.61 -0.27
C GLU A 93 -9.84 6.24 -0.85
N ILE A 94 -9.01 5.73 -1.77
CA ILE A 94 -9.17 4.37 -2.31
C ILE A 94 -9.06 3.30 -1.21
N PHE A 95 -8.14 3.48 -0.24
CA PHE A 95 -8.06 2.60 0.91
C PHE A 95 -9.35 2.61 1.73
N ASN A 96 -9.94 3.78 1.97
CA ASN A 96 -11.20 3.90 2.71
C ASN A 96 -12.36 3.25 1.94
N ASP A 97 -12.46 3.43 0.63
CA ASP A 97 -13.44 2.73 -0.22
C ASP A 97 -13.28 1.21 -0.15
N VAL A 98 -12.05 0.71 -0.25
CA VAL A 98 -11.77 -0.73 -0.15
C VAL A 98 -12.07 -1.24 1.27
N ALA A 99 -11.78 -0.47 2.31
CA ALA A 99 -12.14 -0.82 3.68
C ALA A 99 -13.66 -0.88 3.87
N MET A 100 -14.44 0.05 3.30
CA MET A 100 -15.91 -0.01 3.34
C MET A 100 -16.47 -1.25 2.63
N VAL A 101 -15.82 -1.73 1.57
CA VAL A 101 -16.20 -2.97 0.86
C VAL A 101 -15.81 -4.22 1.66
N LEU A 102 -14.78 -4.14 2.48
CA LEU A 102 -14.29 -5.23 3.31
C LEU A 102 -14.85 -5.07 4.73
N GLU A 103 -15.95 -5.74 5.03
CA GLU A 103 -16.66 -5.69 6.34
C GLU A 103 -15.80 -6.00 7.61
N ASP A 104 -14.52 -6.31 7.45
CA ASP A 104 -13.54 -6.70 8.50
C ASP A 104 -12.30 -5.78 8.52
N ALA A 105 -12.28 -4.69 7.74
CA ALA A 105 -11.12 -3.82 7.52
C ALA A 105 -11.24 -2.45 8.21
#